data_AF-A0A3P1ZM79-F1
#
_entry.id   AF-A0A3P1ZM79-F1
#
_cell.length_a   1.000
_cell.length_b   1.000
_cell.length_c   1.000
_cell.angle_alpha   90.00
_cell.angle_beta   90.00
_cell.angle_gamma   90.00
#
_symmetry.space_group_name_H-M   'P 1'
#
loop_
_entity.id
_entity.type
_entity.pdbx_description
1 polymer ?
#
loop_
_entity_poly.entity_id
_entity_poly.type
_entity_poly.pdbx_seq_one_letter_code
_entity_poly.pdbx_strand_id
1 'polypeptide(L)' 'IAPNRKKRAKTQDGRPLRRYRRRWKVERLFAWLQNFRRLVVRYEFHAENFLAMAQLGCIMIFLRLIMR' A
#
# COMPACT_ATOMS: atom_id res chain seq x y z
N ILE A 1 3.29 7.92 10.78
CA ILE A 1 2.60 8.24 12.05
C ILE A 1 1.83 7.01 12.51
N ALA A 2 2.17 6.49 13.69
CA ALA A 2 1.55 5.34 14.35
C ALA A 2 1.28 5.70 15.82
N PRO A 3 0.35 5.02 16.51
CA PRO A 3 0.09 5.28 17.91
C PRO A 3 1.29 4.96 18.79
N ASN A 4 1.50 5.77 19.83
CA ASN A 4 2.47 5.49 20.89
C ASN A 4 2.05 4.17 21.58
N ARG A 5 2.92 3.16 21.55
CA ARG A 5 2.70 1.89 22.26
C ARG A 5 3.08 2.06 23.73
N LYS A 6 2.29 1.48 24.64
CA LYS A 6 2.49 1.61 26.11
C LYS A 6 3.92 1.26 26.58
N LYS A 7 4.61 0.33 25.93
CA LYS A 7 5.95 -0.15 26.29
C LYS A 7 7.10 0.44 25.45
N ARG A 8 6.89 1.59 24.78
CA ARG A 8 7.91 2.22 23.91
C ARG A 8 8.03 3.70 24.23
N ALA A 9 9.23 4.26 24.01
CA ALA A 9 9.43 5.70 24.06
C ALA A 9 8.40 6.41 23.16
N LYS A 10 7.83 7.51 23.64
CA LYS A 10 6.86 8.31 22.88
C LYS A 10 7.58 8.90 21.66
N THR A 11 7.04 8.65 20.47
CA THR A 11 7.63 9.13 19.19
C THR A 11 6.79 10.22 18.54
N GLN A 12 5.61 10.54 19.09
CA GLN A 12 4.65 11.49 18.53
C GLN A 12 3.97 12.31 19.63
N ASP A 13 3.59 13.55 19.28
CA ASP A 13 3.08 14.61 20.16
C ASP A 13 1.61 14.40 20.61
N GLY A 14 1.01 13.25 20.35
CA GLY A 14 -0.36 12.92 20.76
C GLY A 14 -1.49 13.47 19.88
N ARG A 15 -1.17 14.13 18.75
CA ARG A 15 -2.17 14.62 17.78
C ARG A 15 -3.10 13.50 17.27
N PRO A 16 -4.37 13.80 16.94
CA PRO A 16 -5.31 12.81 16.42
C PRO A 16 -4.77 12.08 15.19
N LEU A 17 -4.77 10.75 15.25
CA LEU A 17 -4.20 9.89 14.21
C LEU A 17 -5.14 9.67 13.02
N ARG A 18 -5.58 10.75 12.37
CA ARG A 18 -6.56 10.72 11.27
C ARG A 18 -6.11 9.82 10.10
N ARG A 19 -4.83 9.92 9.68
CA ARG A 19 -4.27 9.13 8.58
C ARG A 19 -4.08 7.65 8.97
N TYR A 20 -3.70 7.38 10.22
CA TYR A 20 -3.54 6.02 10.72
C TYR A 20 -4.84 5.22 10.66
N ARG A 21 -5.98 5.83 11.03
CA ARG A 21 -7.31 5.18 10.98
C ARG A 21 -7.70 4.70 9.58
N ARG A 22 -7.16 5.31 8.52
CA ARG A 22 -7.43 4.97 7.11
C ARG A 22 -6.33 4.13 6.47
N ARG A 23 -5.22 3.87 7.19
CA ARG A 23 -4.03 3.18 6.69
C ARG A 23 -4.33 1.78 6.16
N TRP A 24 -5.27 1.08 6.79
CA TRP A 24 -5.66 -0.27 6.40
C TRP A 24 -6.10 -0.37 4.93
N LYS A 25 -6.69 0.69 4.36
CA LYS A 25 -7.11 0.71 2.94
C LYS A 25 -5.91 0.60 2.00
N VAL A 26 -4.85 1.34 2.33
CA VAL A 26 -3.60 1.36 1.57
C VAL A 26 -2.85 0.05 1.76
N GLU A 27 -2.77 -0.46 2.99
CA GLU A 27 -2.13 -1.76 3.27
C GLU A 27 -2.83 -2.91 2.55
N ARG A 28 -4.16 -2.89 2.51
CA ARG A 28 -4.95 -3.87 1.75
C ARG A 28 -4.65 -3.83 0.26
N LEU A 29 -4.54 -2.63 -0.33
CA LEU A 29 -4.15 -2.48 -1.73
C LEU A 29 -2.77 -3.10 -1.98
N PHE A 30 -1.78 -2.81 -1.12
CA PHE A 30 -0.45 -3.40 -1.26
C PHE A 30 -0.44 -4.92 -1.09
N ALA A 31 -1.25 -5.46 -0.18
CA ALA A 31 -1.41 -6.91 -0.02
C ALA A 31 -1.98 -7.55 -1.30
N TRP A 32 -2.92 -6.89 -1.99
CA TRP A 32 -3.40 -7.36 -3.29
C TRP A 32 -2.33 -7.26 -4.37
N LEU A 33 -1.58 -6.15 -4.41
CA LEU A 33 -0.50 -5.94 -5.38
C LEU A 33 0.64 -6.96 -5.21
N GLN A 34 0.93 -7.39 -3.98
CA GLN A 34 1.93 -8.42 -3.69
C GLN A 34 1.58 -9.81 -4.26
N ASN A 35 0.33 -10.06 -4.66
CA ASN A 35 0.00 -11.29 -5.39
C ASN A 35 0.51 -11.27 -6.84
N PHE A 36 0.83 -10.10 -7.39
CA PHE A 36 1.45 -9.99 -8.71
C PHE A 36 2.98 -10.07 -8.57
N ARG A 37 3.55 -11.22 -8.95
CA ARG A 37 5.00 -11.52 -8.80
C ARG A 37 5.92 -10.43 -9.35
N ARG A 38 5.52 -9.74 -10.43
CA ARG A 38 6.28 -8.65 -11.08
C ARG A 38 6.28 -7.33 -10.28
N LEU A 39 5.39 -7.17 -9.30
CA LEU A 39 5.31 -5.99 -8.43
C LEU A 39 5.92 -6.21 -7.03
N VAL A 40 6.20 -7.45 -6.65
CA VAL A 40 6.81 -7.77 -5.35
C VAL A 40 8.24 -7.23 -5.26
N VAL A 41 9.02 -7.43 -6.32
CA VAL A 41 10.39 -6.94 -6.45
C VAL A 41 10.48 -6.09 -7.71
N ARG A 42 11.17 -4.95 -7.60
CA ARG A 42 11.41 -4.07 -8.75
C ARG A 42 12.55 -4.65 -9.60
N TYR A 43 12.19 -5.32 -10.70
CA TYR A 43 13.14 -5.80 -11.70
C TYR A 43 13.45 -4.77 -12.80
N GLU A 44 12.57 -3.79 -12.98
CA GLU A 44 12.66 -2.80 -14.05
C GLU A 44 13.74 -1.74 -13.74
N PHE A 45 14.60 -1.46 -14.72
CA PHE A 45 15.63 -0.42 -14.63
C PHE A 45 14.99 0.97 -14.51
N HIS A 46 14.13 1.33 -15.47
CA HIS A 46 13.42 2.60 -15.48
C HIS A 46 12.22 2.60 -14.53
N ALA A 47 12.01 3.73 -13.84
CA ALA A 47 10.88 3.90 -12.93
C ALA A 47 9.52 3.87 -13.65
N GLU A 48 9.48 4.32 -14.90
CA GLU A 48 8.28 4.37 -15.75
C GLU A 48 7.74 2.96 -16.05
N ASN A 49 8.62 2.01 -16.37
CA ASN A 49 8.24 0.62 -16.60
C ASN A 49 7.62 -0.02 -15.35
N PHE A 50 8.22 0.24 -14.19
CA PHE A 50 7.66 -0.23 -12.92
C PHE A 50 6.30 0.43 -12.62
N LEU A 51 6.18 1.73 -12.89
CA LEU A 51 4.92 2.46 -12.72
C LEU A 51 3.82 1.90 -13.63
N ALA A 52 4.12 1.62 -14.89
CA ALA A 52 3.18 1.02 -15.84
C ALA A 52 2.70 -0.35 -15.34
N MET A 53 3.59 -1.20 -14.82
CA MET A 53 3.22 -2.47 -14.21
C MET A 53 2.34 -2.29 -12.98
N ALA A 54 2.62 -1.29 -12.14
CA ALA A 54 1.83 -0.99 -10.95
C ALA A 54 0.41 -0.53 -11.33
N GLN A 55 0.30 0.33 -12.34
CA GLN A 55 -0.99 0.77 -12.91
C GLN A 55 -1.78 -0.41 -13.47
N LEU A 56 -1.13 -1.30 -14.22
CA LEU A 56 -1.76 -2.52 -14.74
C LEU A 56 -2.28 -3.41 -13.61
N GLY A 57 -1.52 -3.61 -12.53
CA GLY A 57 -1.97 -4.35 -11.34
C GLY A 57 -3.22 -3.74 -10.71
N CYS A 58 -3.29 -2.42 -10.60
CA CYS A 58 -4.48 -1.70 -10.11
C CYS A 58 -5.69 -1.89 -11.03
N ILE A 59 -5.50 -1.79 -12.35
CA ILE A 59 -6.57 -2.02 -13.35
C ILE A 59 -7.11 -3.44 -13.21
N MET A 60 -6.27 -4.46 -13.07
CA MET A 60 -6.69 -5.84 -12.89
C MET A 60 -7.51 -6.06 -11.62
N ILE A 61 -7.12 -5.42 -10.50
CA ILE A 61 -7.91 -5.47 -9.25
C ILE A 61 -9.28 -4.81 -9.47
N PHE A 62 -9.32 -3.66 -10.14
CA PHE A 62 -10.55 -2.93 -10.42
C PHE A 62 -11.49 -3.71 -11.34
N LEU A 63 -10.96 -4.32 -12.40
CA LEU A 63 -11.73 -5.17 -13.31
C LEU A 63 -12.33 -6.38 -12.60
N ARG A 64 -11.59 -7.05 -11.70
CA ARG A 64 -12.12 -8.15 -10.88
C ARG A 64 -13.24 -7.72 -9.94
N LEU A 65 -13.26 -6.45 -9.53
CA LEU A 65 -14.33 -5.91 -8.68
C LEU A 65 -15.60 -5.65 -9.49
N ILE A 66 -15.46 -5.15 -10.74
CA ILE A 66 -16.59 -4.82 -11.61
C ILE A 66 -17.21 -6.07 -12.24
N MET A 67 -16.38 -7.02 -12.68
CA MET A 67 -16.84 -8.25 -13.35
C MET A 67 -17.32 -9.34 -12.38
N ARG A 68 -17.49 -9.00 -11.10
CA ARG A 68 -18.01 -9.89 -10.07
C ARG A 68 -19.41 -9.47 -9.70
#